data_AF-A0A0L8I035-F1
#
_entry.id   AF-A0A0L8I035-F1
#
_cell.length_a   1.000
_cell.length_b   1.000
_cell.length_c   1.000
_cell.angle_alpha   90.00
_cell.angle_beta   90.00
_cell.angle_gamma   90.00
#
_symmetry.space_group_name_H-M   'P 1'
#
loop_
_entity.id
_entity.type
_entity.pdbx_description
1 polymer ?
#
loop_
_entity_poly.entity_id
_entity_poly.type
_entity_poly.pdbx_seq_one_letter_code
_entity_poly.pdbx_strand_id
1 'polypeptide(L)'
;MGMTRAAWCEARATLQKMLSASEATLKDDVGLRQKAFVPQNKAKMHLPARIGDYTDFYSSKNHAYNVGCMFRGPENALMPNWTYLPVGYHGRASSVIISGTPVRRPNGQTRADESKPPVFGPCRLMDIELEMAFFVGGASNNLGTSIPMGKAEDHIFGMVVMNDWSARDIQKWEYVPLGPFLAKSIGTSISPWVVTMEALKPFVTDNLPQDPPALPHLSHPDNYNFDIKLDVSIKVPDVSEPAVVSRSNFKYMYWTMKQQLVHHTSNGCNVNAGDLMGSGTISGTVIAKEMATK
;
A
#
# COMPACT_ATOMS: atom_id res chain seq x y z
N MET A 1 -12.00 13.20 3.45
CA MET A 1 -11.45 12.13 4.31
C MET A 1 -11.62 12.42 5.79
N GLY A 2 -11.34 13.64 6.30
CA GLY A 2 -11.40 13.93 7.74
C GLY A 2 -12.78 14.00 8.41
N MET A 3 -13.88 13.86 7.64
CA MET A 3 -15.21 13.68 8.22
C MET A 3 -15.37 12.26 8.77
N THR A 4 -16.41 12.01 9.56
CA THR A 4 -16.69 10.68 10.13
C THR A 4 -17.06 9.66 9.06
N ARG A 5 -16.90 8.38 9.38
CA ARG A 5 -17.38 7.27 8.55
C ARG A 5 -18.86 7.40 8.19
N ALA A 6 -19.70 7.88 9.09
CA ALA A 6 -21.12 8.12 8.83
C ALA A 6 -21.32 9.08 7.65
N ALA A 7 -20.53 10.16 7.56
CA ALA A 7 -20.58 11.09 6.43
C ALA A 7 -20.16 10.43 5.10
N TRP A 8 -19.19 9.50 5.13
CA TRP A 8 -18.79 8.77 3.92
C TRP A 8 -19.89 7.82 3.45
N CYS A 9 -20.54 7.13 4.39
CA CYS A 9 -21.69 6.27 4.11
C CYS A 9 -22.87 7.07 3.55
N GLU A 10 -23.18 8.23 4.12
CA GLU A 10 -24.22 9.14 3.63
C GLU A 10 -23.92 9.64 2.22
N ALA A 11 -22.68 10.08 1.96
CA ALA A 11 -22.25 10.50 0.63
C ALA A 11 -22.38 9.35 -0.39
N ARG A 12 -21.96 8.13 -0.02
CA ARG A 12 -22.10 6.94 -0.87
C ARG A 12 -23.57 6.63 -1.15
N ALA A 13 -24.42 6.59 -0.14
CA ALA A 13 -25.85 6.29 -0.29
C ALA A 13 -26.55 7.34 -1.17
N THR A 14 -26.21 8.61 -0.98
CA THR A 14 -26.70 9.72 -1.80
C THR A 14 -26.29 9.56 -3.26
N LEU A 15 -25.01 9.29 -3.53
CA LEU A 15 -24.52 9.06 -4.89
C LEU A 15 -25.17 7.84 -5.54
N GLN A 16 -25.32 6.73 -4.80
CA GLN A 16 -26.00 5.53 -5.31
C GLN A 16 -27.45 5.81 -5.68
N LYS A 17 -28.17 6.57 -4.85
CA LYS A 17 -29.53 7.02 -5.17
C LYS A 17 -29.54 7.89 -6.42
N MET A 18 -28.74 8.96 -6.46
CA MET A 18 -28.69 9.90 -7.59
C MET A 18 -28.28 9.26 -8.92
N LEU A 19 -27.46 8.20 -8.87
CA LEU A 19 -27.00 7.46 -10.05
C LEU A 19 -27.90 6.26 -10.41
N SER A 20 -28.93 5.97 -9.61
CA SER A 20 -29.87 4.88 -9.88
C SER A 20 -30.68 5.18 -11.14
N ALA A 21 -30.92 4.16 -11.97
CA ALA A 21 -31.73 4.28 -13.18
C ALA A 21 -33.19 4.71 -12.91
N SER A 22 -33.66 4.50 -11.67
CA SER A 22 -34.99 4.86 -11.17
C SER A 22 -35.08 6.25 -10.54
N GLU A 23 -33.97 6.96 -10.37
CA GLU A 23 -33.95 8.29 -9.74
C GLU A 23 -33.93 9.40 -10.79
N ALA A 24 -34.96 10.22 -10.82
CA ALA A 24 -35.13 11.27 -11.82
C ALA A 24 -34.24 12.50 -11.56
N THR A 25 -33.91 12.78 -10.29
CA THR A 25 -33.31 14.05 -9.85
C THR A 25 -32.10 14.48 -10.68
N LEU A 26 -31.14 13.58 -10.92
CA LEU A 26 -29.96 13.87 -11.77
C LEU A 26 -30.13 13.37 -13.21
N LYS A 27 -30.89 12.29 -13.40
CA LYS A 27 -31.06 11.63 -14.70
C LYS A 27 -31.79 12.53 -15.71
N ASP A 28 -32.86 13.18 -15.27
CA ASP A 28 -33.79 13.89 -16.14
C ASP A 28 -33.52 15.41 -16.20
N ASP A 29 -32.75 15.95 -15.25
CA ASP A 29 -32.21 17.31 -15.33
C ASP A 29 -31.00 17.35 -16.28
N VAL A 30 -31.29 17.55 -17.58
CA VAL A 30 -30.27 17.62 -18.64
C VAL A 30 -29.22 18.70 -18.36
N GLY A 31 -29.64 19.86 -17.84
CA GLY A 31 -28.76 20.99 -17.58
C GLY A 31 -27.78 20.72 -16.45
N LEU A 32 -28.25 20.12 -15.35
CA LEU A 32 -27.41 19.69 -14.24
C LEU A 32 -26.49 18.54 -14.67
N ARG A 33 -27.02 17.53 -15.36
CA ARG A 33 -26.26 16.35 -15.81
C ARG A 33 -25.08 16.72 -16.70
N GLN A 34 -25.29 17.64 -17.65
CA GLN A 34 -24.21 18.11 -18.53
C GLN A 34 -23.08 18.83 -17.78
N LYS A 35 -23.39 19.50 -16.66
CA LYS A 35 -22.40 20.18 -15.82
C LYS A 35 -21.70 19.22 -14.86
N ALA A 36 -22.41 18.20 -14.37
CA ALA A 36 -21.92 17.29 -13.34
C ALA A 36 -21.02 16.16 -13.90
N PHE A 37 -21.25 15.70 -15.12
CA PHE A 37 -20.48 14.61 -15.72
C PHE A 37 -19.40 15.11 -16.67
N VAL A 38 -18.17 14.65 -16.45
CA VAL A 38 -17.04 14.87 -17.34
C VAL A 38 -16.54 13.51 -17.85
N PRO A 39 -16.41 13.29 -19.16
CA PRO A 39 -15.78 12.09 -19.69
C PRO A 39 -14.36 11.92 -19.13
N GLN A 40 -14.04 10.74 -18.61
CA GLN A 40 -12.75 10.49 -17.96
C GLN A 40 -11.55 10.75 -18.88
N ASN A 41 -11.68 10.47 -20.18
CA ASN A 41 -10.64 10.74 -21.18
C ASN A 41 -10.41 12.24 -21.45
N LYS A 42 -11.28 13.12 -20.95
CA LYS A 42 -11.12 14.58 -20.98
C LYS A 42 -10.68 15.15 -19.63
N ALA A 43 -10.57 14.31 -18.59
CA ALA A 43 -10.14 14.72 -17.27
C ALA A 43 -8.65 14.45 -17.07
N LYS A 44 -8.00 15.31 -16.27
CA LYS A 44 -6.67 15.06 -15.75
C LYS A 44 -6.80 14.64 -14.28
N MET A 45 -6.30 13.45 -13.95
CA MET A 45 -6.28 12.98 -12.57
C MET A 45 -5.12 13.63 -11.80
N HIS A 46 -5.32 13.79 -10.50
CA HIS A 46 -4.35 14.34 -9.56
C HIS A 46 -4.23 13.41 -8.34
N LEU A 47 -3.24 13.64 -7.48
CA LEU A 47 -3.17 12.97 -6.19
C LEU A 47 -4.50 13.19 -5.42
N PRO A 48 -5.12 12.14 -4.87
CA PRO A 48 -6.45 12.22 -4.28
C PRO A 48 -6.49 12.91 -2.91
N ALA A 49 -5.33 13.11 -2.28
CA ALA A 49 -5.20 13.82 -1.02
C ALA A 49 -3.82 14.49 -0.94
N ARG A 50 -3.72 15.50 -0.06
CA ARG A 50 -2.43 15.96 0.45
C ARG A 50 -2.00 14.97 1.54
N ILE A 51 -0.97 14.20 1.26
CA ILE A 51 -0.40 13.22 2.19
C ILE A 51 0.46 14.00 3.20
N GLY A 52 0.09 13.92 4.49
CA GLY A 52 0.90 14.44 5.58
C GLY A 52 2.11 13.52 5.78
N ASP A 53 1.81 12.32 6.26
CA ASP A 53 2.78 11.25 6.46
C ASP A 53 2.47 10.02 5.60
N TYR A 54 3.54 9.35 5.16
CA TYR A 54 3.48 8.06 4.48
C TYR A 54 4.26 7.05 5.31
N THR A 55 3.61 5.96 5.70
CA THR A 55 4.24 4.80 6.35
C THR A 55 4.12 3.58 5.46
N ASP A 56 5.18 2.81 5.36
CA ASP A 56 5.23 1.61 4.55
C ASP A 56 5.41 0.40 5.46
N PHE A 57 4.45 -0.52 5.45
CA PHE A 57 4.51 -1.73 6.25
C PHE A 57 5.26 -2.86 5.53
N TYR A 58 5.42 -3.99 6.21
CA TYR A 58 6.13 -5.15 5.69
C TYR A 58 5.34 -6.43 5.92
N SER A 59 4.05 -6.42 5.56
CA SER A 59 3.06 -7.34 6.13
C SER A 59 2.78 -8.61 5.32
N SER A 60 3.49 -8.86 4.21
CA SER A 60 3.41 -10.12 3.46
C SER A 60 4.46 -11.11 3.97
N LYS A 61 4.00 -12.25 4.53
CA LYS A 61 4.89 -13.29 5.08
C LYS A 61 5.81 -13.89 4.02
N ASN A 62 5.28 -14.15 2.84
CA ASN A 62 6.04 -14.74 1.75
C ASN A 62 7.07 -13.77 1.19
N HIS A 63 6.73 -12.48 1.09
CA HIS A 63 7.71 -11.47 0.72
C HIS A 63 8.85 -11.37 1.75
N ALA A 64 8.50 -11.27 3.04
CA ALA A 64 9.46 -11.24 4.14
C ALA A 64 10.38 -12.46 4.15
N TYR A 65 9.82 -13.66 3.91
CA TYR A 65 10.57 -14.89 3.79
C TYR A 65 11.50 -14.88 2.57
N ASN A 66 11.02 -14.51 1.38
CA ASN A 66 11.81 -14.49 0.15
C ASN A 66 13.00 -13.53 0.26
N VAL A 67 12.77 -12.29 0.72
CA VAL A 67 13.85 -11.32 0.97
C VAL A 67 14.80 -11.86 2.03
N GLY A 68 14.27 -12.39 3.13
CA GLY A 68 15.07 -13.01 4.18
C GLY A 68 15.99 -14.13 3.67
N CYS A 69 15.48 -14.98 2.79
CA CYS A 69 16.27 -16.05 2.16
C CYS A 69 17.45 -15.50 1.36
N MET A 70 17.27 -14.41 0.61
CA MET A 70 18.32 -13.80 -0.20
C MET A 70 19.43 -13.19 0.66
N PHE A 71 19.11 -12.67 1.85
CA PHE A 71 20.07 -11.97 2.71
C PHE A 71 20.67 -12.84 3.83
N ARG A 72 19.90 -13.78 4.39
CA ARG A 72 20.23 -14.52 5.62
C ARG A 72 20.06 -16.03 5.50
N GLY A 73 19.65 -16.52 4.33
CA GLY A 73 19.31 -17.92 4.11
C GLY A 73 17.91 -18.31 4.65
N PRO A 74 17.39 -19.47 4.25
CA PRO A 74 16.01 -19.88 4.53
C PRO A 74 15.71 -20.13 6.01
N GLU A 75 16.71 -20.56 6.78
CA GLU A 75 16.55 -20.87 8.22
C GLU A 75 16.38 -19.60 9.07
N ASN A 76 16.95 -18.48 8.62
CA ASN A 76 16.93 -17.19 9.33
C ASN A 76 16.17 -16.12 8.53
N ALA A 77 15.25 -16.55 7.67
CA ALA A 77 14.58 -15.67 6.72
C ALA A 77 13.70 -14.63 7.43
N LEU A 78 12.83 -15.07 8.35
CA LEU A 78 12.02 -14.16 9.14
C LEU A 78 12.77 -13.73 10.40
N MET A 79 12.86 -12.43 10.62
CA MET A 79 13.38 -11.89 11.88
C MET A 79 12.40 -12.20 13.03
N PRO A 80 12.88 -12.41 14.27
CA PRO A 80 12.04 -12.88 15.37
C PRO A 80 10.81 -12.01 15.65
N ASN A 81 10.91 -10.69 15.43
CA ASN A 81 9.82 -9.75 15.68
C ASN A 81 8.69 -9.78 14.65
N TRP A 82 8.94 -10.30 13.44
CA TRP A 82 8.04 -10.13 12.29
C TRP A 82 6.66 -10.75 12.51
N THR A 83 6.59 -11.86 13.25
CA THR A 83 5.33 -12.55 13.58
C THR A 83 4.62 -11.98 14.82
N TYR A 84 5.23 -11.01 15.52
CA TYR A 84 4.64 -10.41 16.74
C TYR A 84 4.08 -9.01 16.52
N LEU A 85 4.58 -8.28 15.51
CA LEU A 85 4.12 -6.94 15.16
C LEU A 85 4.17 -6.70 13.65
N PRO A 86 3.28 -5.85 13.10
CA PRO A 86 3.37 -5.40 11.72
C PRO A 86 4.53 -4.40 11.59
N VAL A 87 5.71 -4.91 11.25
CA VAL A 87 6.90 -4.09 11.01
C VAL A 87 6.59 -3.06 9.92
N GLY A 88 7.06 -1.83 10.10
CA GLY A 88 6.96 -0.76 9.11
C GLY A 88 8.00 0.34 9.36
N TYR A 89 8.10 1.27 8.42
CA TYR A 89 9.01 2.41 8.47
C TYR A 89 8.35 3.66 7.89
N HIS A 90 8.86 4.84 8.26
CA HIS A 90 8.41 6.10 7.67
C HIS A 90 8.93 6.21 6.23
N GLY A 91 8.00 6.23 5.27
CA GLY A 91 8.27 6.53 3.87
C GLY A 91 8.43 8.03 3.63
N ARG A 92 8.57 8.41 2.36
CA ARG A 92 8.73 9.81 1.96
C ARG A 92 7.49 10.36 1.27
N ALA A 93 6.67 11.10 2.02
CA ALA A 93 5.42 11.68 1.50
C ALA A 93 5.63 12.60 0.29
N SER A 94 6.70 13.40 0.25
CA SER A 94 6.95 14.36 -0.83
C SER A 94 7.19 13.73 -2.20
N SER A 95 7.57 12.45 -2.25
CA SER A 95 7.84 11.70 -3.47
C SER A 95 6.73 10.72 -3.81
N VAL A 96 5.58 10.79 -3.14
CA VAL A 96 4.37 10.09 -3.58
C VAL A 96 3.80 10.83 -4.79
N ILE A 97 3.70 10.13 -5.91
CA ILE A 97 3.32 10.68 -7.22
C ILE A 97 2.11 9.94 -7.79
N ILE A 98 1.35 10.64 -8.63
CA ILE A 98 0.19 10.06 -9.29
C ILE A 98 0.60 9.13 -10.43
N SER A 99 -0.16 8.06 -10.66
CA SER A 99 -0.01 7.18 -11.82
C SER A 99 0.18 7.96 -13.14
N GLY A 100 1.10 7.48 -13.98
CA GLY A 100 1.50 8.13 -15.23
C GLY A 100 2.66 9.12 -15.10
N THR A 101 3.08 9.47 -13.88
CA THR A 101 4.28 10.29 -13.65
C THR A 101 5.55 9.47 -13.94
N PRO A 102 6.44 9.90 -14.86
CA PRO A 102 7.68 9.18 -15.13
C PRO A 102 8.63 9.17 -13.92
N VAL A 103 9.22 8.02 -13.62
CA VAL A 103 10.24 7.87 -12.57
C VAL A 103 11.62 7.76 -13.21
N ARG A 104 12.53 8.66 -12.83
CA ARG A 104 13.90 8.66 -13.32
C ARG A 104 14.72 7.65 -12.51
N ARG A 105 15.49 6.81 -13.21
CA ARG A 105 16.50 5.95 -12.57
C ARG A 105 17.44 6.80 -11.71
N PRO A 106 17.59 6.48 -10.41
CA PRO A 106 18.41 7.28 -9.51
C PRO A 106 19.90 7.01 -9.76
N ASN A 107 20.73 8.02 -9.44
CA ASN A 107 22.13 7.79 -9.10
C ASN A 107 22.23 7.62 -7.58
N GLY A 108 23.19 6.84 -7.11
CA GLY A 108 23.45 6.69 -5.68
C GLY A 108 24.76 5.98 -5.40
N GLN A 109 25.08 5.83 -4.12
CA GLN A 109 26.22 5.01 -3.69
C GLN A 109 25.82 3.54 -3.71
N THR A 110 26.71 2.71 -4.24
CA THR A 110 26.55 1.25 -4.26
C THR A 110 27.88 0.60 -3.91
N ARG A 111 27.83 -0.62 -3.34
CA ARG A 111 29.02 -1.41 -3.04
C ARG A 111 28.83 -2.85 -3.50
N ALA A 112 29.10 -3.08 -4.79
CA ALA A 112 28.95 -4.39 -5.41
C ALA A 112 30.07 -5.37 -5.01
N ASP A 113 31.29 -4.87 -4.79
CA ASP A 113 32.44 -5.64 -4.33
C ASP A 113 32.70 -5.29 -2.86
N GLU A 114 32.44 -6.24 -1.97
CA GLU A 114 32.58 -6.03 -0.52
C GLU A 114 34.05 -5.82 -0.11
N SER A 115 35.02 -6.17 -0.97
CA SER A 115 36.45 -5.91 -0.73
C SER A 115 36.92 -4.52 -1.13
N LYS A 116 36.07 -3.72 -1.81
CA LYS A 116 36.42 -2.38 -2.32
C LYS A 116 35.56 -1.27 -1.72
N PRO A 117 36.02 0.00 -1.78
CA PRO A 117 35.21 1.16 -1.44
C PRO A 117 33.92 1.25 -2.31
N PRO A 118 32.85 1.90 -1.80
CA PRO A 118 31.64 2.15 -2.59
C PRO A 118 31.91 3.09 -3.77
N VAL A 119 31.07 2.99 -4.79
CA VAL A 119 31.11 3.84 -6.00
C VAL A 119 29.80 4.62 -6.15
N PHE A 120 29.87 5.80 -6.77
CA PHE A 120 28.69 6.61 -7.10
C PHE A 120 28.35 6.47 -8.59
N GLY A 121 27.09 6.21 -8.91
CA GLY A 121 26.65 6.06 -10.30
C GLY A 121 25.18 5.64 -10.40
N PRO A 122 24.71 5.29 -11.62
CA PRO A 122 23.33 4.89 -11.84
C PRO A 122 23.04 3.56 -11.13
N CYS A 123 21.88 3.50 -10.48
CA CYS A 123 21.30 2.26 -9.97
C CYS A 123 21.25 1.19 -11.07
N ARG A 124 21.69 -0.02 -10.76
CA ARG A 124 21.72 -1.19 -11.64
C ARG A 124 20.58 -2.14 -11.34
N LEU A 125 20.03 -2.11 -10.12
CA LEU A 125 18.95 -2.99 -9.66
C LEU A 125 17.69 -2.18 -9.34
N MET A 126 17.08 -1.59 -10.37
CA MET A 126 15.81 -0.87 -10.25
C MET A 126 14.67 -1.87 -10.27
N ASP A 127 13.72 -1.70 -9.35
CA ASP A 127 12.68 -2.68 -9.10
C ASP A 127 11.34 -2.01 -8.75
N ILE A 128 10.28 -2.80 -8.85
CA ILE A 128 8.94 -2.46 -8.39
C ILE A 128 8.65 -3.12 -7.06
N GLU A 129 7.66 -2.60 -6.35
CA GLU A 129 6.99 -3.30 -5.26
C GLU A 129 5.48 -3.21 -5.48
N LEU A 130 4.85 -4.34 -5.80
CA LEU A 130 3.40 -4.38 -5.91
C LEU A 130 2.79 -4.24 -4.52
N GLU A 131 2.09 -3.13 -4.30
CA GLU A 131 1.47 -2.82 -3.04
C GLU A 131 0.03 -2.33 -3.21
N MET A 132 -0.70 -2.33 -2.10
CA MET A 132 -1.84 -1.46 -1.93
C MET A 132 -1.60 -0.57 -0.73
N ALA A 133 -2.24 0.60 -0.72
CA ALA A 133 -2.16 1.50 0.42
C ALA A 133 -3.54 1.97 0.80
N PHE A 134 -3.78 2.20 2.09
CA PHE A 134 -5.01 2.82 2.57
C PHE A 134 -4.76 4.25 3.02
N PHE A 135 -5.77 5.10 2.80
CA PHE A 135 -5.80 6.44 3.35
C PHE A 135 -6.44 6.43 4.74
N VAL A 136 -5.80 7.11 5.68
CA VAL A 136 -6.38 7.42 6.97
C VAL A 136 -7.54 8.41 6.79
N GLY A 137 -8.66 8.13 7.44
CA GLY A 137 -9.82 9.01 7.51
C GLY A 137 -10.21 9.31 8.95
N GLY A 138 -11.31 10.03 9.10
CA GLY A 138 -11.93 10.32 10.38
C GLY A 138 -11.23 11.48 11.07
N ALA A 139 -11.63 11.74 12.32
CA ALA A 139 -10.91 12.67 13.16
C ALA A 139 -9.50 12.12 13.46
N SER A 140 -8.50 13.00 13.51
CA SER A 140 -7.18 12.62 14.04
C SER A 140 -7.33 12.10 15.46
N ASN A 141 -6.55 11.10 15.84
CA ASN A 141 -6.28 10.87 17.25
C ASN A 141 -5.36 11.98 17.77
N ASN A 142 -5.45 12.26 19.08
CA ASN A 142 -4.53 13.19 19.72
C ASN A 142 -3.17 12.51 19.92
N LEU A 143 -2.08 13.27 19.82
CA LEU A 143 -0.75 12.78 20.20
C LEU A 143 -0.79 12.26 21.64
N GLY A 144 -0.22 11.07 21.86
CA GLY A 144 -0.26 10.34 23.13
C GLY A 144 -1.50 9.46 23.31
N THR A 145 -2.45 9.45 22.37
CA THR A 145 -3.67 8.62 22.45
C THR A 145 -3.69 7.59 21.33
N SER A 146 -3.80 6.30 21.67
CA SER A 146 -3.88 5.23 20.67
C SER A 146 -5.29 5.07 20.08
N ILE A 147 -5.36 4.54 18.86
CA ILE A 147 -6.63 4.09 18.26
C ILE A 147 -6.86 2.64 18.69
N PRO A 148 -7.91 2.34 19.49
CA PRO A 148 -8.20 0.96 19.87
C PRO A 148 -8.72 0.16 18.67
N MET A 149 -8.49 -1.16 18.68
CA MET A 149 -8.88 -2.07 17.60
C MET A 149 -10.34 -1.91 17.14
N GLY A 150 -11.28 -1.80 18.07
CA GLY A 150 -12.70 -1.61 17.76
C GLY A 150 -13.06 -0.30 17.05
N LYS A 151 -12.11 0.64 16.93
CA LYS A 151 -12.27 1.92 16.21
C LYS A 151 -11.46 2.00 14.93
N ALA A 152 -10.57 1.06 14.65
CA ALA A 152 -9.66 1.12 13.51
C ALA A 152 -10.39 1.36 12.17
N GLU A 153 -11.54 0.71 11.94
CA GLU A 153 -12.31 0.85 10.70
C GLU A 153 -12.89 2.25 10.48
N ASP A 154 -13.17 3.00 11.56
CA ASP A 154 -13.67 4.38 11.47
C ASP A 154 -12.58 5.34 10.95
N HIS A 155 -11.33 4.88 10.90
CA HIS A 155 -10.15 5.63 10.46
C HIS A 155 -9.53 5.10 9.16
N ILE A 156 -10.13 4.11 8.50
CA ILE A 156 -9.66 3.58 7.20
C ILE A 156 -10.65 4.02 6.13
N PHE A 157 -10.30 5.04 5.34
CA PHE A 157 -11.21 5.64 4.37
C PHE A 157 -11.41 4.75 3.13
N GLY A 158 -10.32 4.27 2.57
CA GLY A 158 -10.30 3.51 1.33
C GLY A 158 -8.90 3.25 0.82
N MET A 159 -8.80 2.48 -0.25
CA MET A 159 -7.53 1.95 -0.76
C MET A 159 -7.20 2.45 -2.17
N VAL A 160 -5.90 2.42 -2.47
CA VAL A 160 -5.31 2.64 -3.79
C VAL A 160 -4.32 1.52 -4.10
N VAL A 161 -4.05 1.29 -5.38
CA VAL A 161 -2.88 0.50 -5.81
C VAL A 161 -1.64 1.38 -5.66
N MET A 162 -0.54 0.79 -5.20
CA MET A 162 0.73 1.48 -4.98
C MET A 162 1.89 0.71 -5.61
N ASN A 163 2.86 1.43 -6.15
CA ASN A 163 4.17 0.90 -6.56
C ASN A 163 5.25 1.68 -5.82
N ASP A 164 5.92 1.02 -4.87
CA ASP A 164 7.04 1.60 -4.14
C ASP A 164 8.37 1.32 -4.85
N TRP A 165 8.75 2.25 -5.74
CA TRP A 165 9.90 2.07 -6.61
C TRP A 165 11.18 1.97 -5.80
N SER A 166 12.01 0.98 -6.14
CA SER A 166 13.10 0.58 -5.29
C SER A 166 14.41 0.43 -6.05
N ALA A 167 15.50 1.01 -5.53
CA ALA A 167 16.86 0.81 -6.04
C ALA A 167 17.63 -0.14 -5.11
N ARG A 168 17.61 -1.45 -5.41
CA ARG A 168 18.04 -2.52 -4.49
C ARG A 168 19.53 -2.51 -4.15
N ASP A 169 20.37 -2.11 -5.09
CA ASP A 169 21.81 -1.98 -4.90
C ASP A 169 22.18 -0.80 -4.00
N ILE A 170 21.45 0.32 -4.11
CA ILE A 170 21.54 1.44 -3.17
C ILE A 170 21.03 0.97 -1.80
N GLN A 171 19.86 0.30 -1.77
CA GLN A 171 19.22 -0.17 -0.54
C GLN A 171 20.16 -1.08 0.28
N LYS A 172 20.76 -2.08 -0.37
CA LYS A 172 21.69 -3.03 0.30
C LYS A 172 22.83 -2.30 1.01
N TRP A 173 23.32 -1.21 0.43
CA TRP A 173 24.44 -0.44 0.99
C TRP A 173 24.01 0.49 2.13
N GLU A 174 22.84 1.14 2.04
CA GLU A 174 22.45 2.19 2.98
C GLU A 174 21.64 1.70 4.19
N TYR A 175 20.93 0.57 4.09
CA TYR A 175 19.82 0.29 5.01
C TYR A 175 20.21 -0.09 6.44
N VAL A 176 21.47 -0.45 6.68
CA VAL A 176 21.92 -0.83 8.02
C VAL A 176 22.56 0.37 8.72
N PRO A 177 22.14 0.73 9.95
CA PRO A 177 21.10 0.11 10.78
C PRO A 177 19.72 0.78 10.69
N LEU A 178 19.57 1.85 9.90
CA LEU A 178 18.46 2.81 10.03
C LEU A 178 17.24 2.50 9.15
N GLY A 179 17.31 1.46 8.33
CA GLY A 179 16.27 1.11 7.36
C GLY A 179 16.46 1.81 6.01
N PRO A 180 15.56 1.52 5.05
CA PRO A 180 15.63 2.06 3.69
C PRO A 180 15.43 3.58 3.66
N PHE A 181 16.12 4.28 2.74
CA PHE A 181 16.08 5.74 2.65
C PHE A 181 16.12 6.26 1.19
N LEU A 182 17.31 6.49 0.62
CA LEU A 182 17.43 7.00 -0.76
C LEU A 182 17.02 5.97 -1.80
N ALA A 183 17.06 4.69 -1.45
CA ALA A 183 16.61 3.62 -2.33
C ALA A 183 15.10 3.61 -2.58
N LYS A 184 14.31 4.27 -1.72
CA LYS A 184 12.84 4.31 -1.77
C LYS A 184 12.30 5.70 -2.08
N SER A 185 12.91 6.75 -1.53
CA SER A 185 12.48 8.15 -1.71
C SER A 185 12.63 8.70 -3.15
N ILE A 186 13.01 7.87 -4.12
CA ILE A 186 13.07 8.18 -5.55
C ILE A 186 11.70 8.42 -6.18
N GLY A 187 10.66 7.81 -5.61
CA GLY A 187 9.29 7.93 -6.08
C GLY A 187 8.43 6.75 -5.63
N THR A 188 7.22 7.03 -5.18
CA THR A 188 6.21 6.01 -4.86
C THR A 188 4.95 6.36 -5.65
N SER A 189 4.53 5.50 -6.58
CA SER A 189 3.38 5.79 -7.44
C SER A 189 2.09 5.25 -6.84
N ILE A 190 1.01 6.04 -6.85
CA ILE A 190 -0.33 5.58 -6.44
C ILE A 190 -1.37 5.77 -7.54
N SER A 191 -2.37 4.87 -7.57
CA SER A 191 -3.55 5.03 -8.43
C SER A 191 -4.40 6.22 -7.99
N PRO A 192 -5.07 6.93 -8.93
CA PRO A 192 -5.78 8.17 -8.61
C PRO A 192 -7.13 7.99 -7.91
N TRP A 193 -7.77 6.85 -8.07
CA TRP A 193 -9.11 6.60 -7.52
C TRP A 193 -9.02 5.85 -6.20
N VAL A 194 -9.49 6.47 -5.13
CA VAL A 194 -9.56 5.83 -3.81
C VAL A 194 -10.84 5.01 -3.72
N VAL A 195 -10.72 3.69 -3.68
CA VAL A 195 -11.87 2.78 -3.53
C VAL A 195 -12.23 2.71 -2.06
N THR A 196 -13.44 3.16 -1.69
CA THR A 196 -13.85 3.22 -0.28
C THR A 196 -13.96 1.83 0.34
N MET A 197 -13.72 1.73 1.65
CA MET A 197 -13.88 0.44 2.35
C MET A 197 -15.28 -0.13 2.21
N GLU A 198 -16.30 0.72 2.12
CA GLU A 198 -17.69 0.31 1.90
C GLU A 198 -17.93 -0.33 0.52
N ALA A 199 -17.13 0.01 -0.48
CA ALA A 199 -17.15 -0.67 -1.77
C ALA A 199 -16.40 -2.01 -1.75
N LEU A 200 -15.44 -2.16 -0.84
CA LEU A 200 -14.61 -3.37 -0.70
C LEU A 200 -15.24 -4.43 0.23
N LYS A 201 -16.19 -4.05 1.09
CA LYS A 201 -16.90 -4.96 2.01
C LYS A 201 -17.41 -6.27 1.38
N PRO A 202 -18.01 -6.28 0.17
CA PRO A 202 -18.45 -7.53 -0.45
C PRO A 202 -17.32 -8.53 -0.77
N PHE A 203 -16.07 -8.08 -0.73
CA PHE A 203 -14.88 -8.88 -1.05
C PHE A 203 -14.08 -9.27 0.19
N VAL A 204 -14.61 -9.06 1.39
CA VAL A 204 -13.98 -9.52 2.64
C VAL A 204 -13.81 -11.04 2.62
N THR A 205 -12.66 -11.51 3.06
CA THR A 205 -12.29 -12.92 3.17
C THR A 205 -11.56 -13.20 4.48
N ASP A 206 -11.31 -14.46 4.79
CA ASP A 206 -10.70 -14.88 6.04
C ASP A 206 -9.32 -14.24 6.24
N ASN A 207 -9.05 -13.83 7.48
CA ASN A 207 -7.71 -13.42 7.88
C ASN A 207 -6.77 -14.64 7.80
N LEU A 208 -5.50 -14.40 7.44
CA LEU A 208 -4.53 -15.49 7.50
C LEU A 208 -4.30 -15.93 8.96
N PRO A 209 -4.19 -17.24 9.25
CA PRO A 209 -3.88 -17.71 10.59
C PRO A 209 -2.57 -17.13 11.12
N GLN A 210 -2.60 -16.57 12.32
CA GLN A 210 -1.44 -16.00 12.98
C GLN A 210 -0.89 -16.97 14.04
N ASP A 211 0.30 -17.50 13.77
CA ASP A 211 1.08 -18.31 14.70
C ASP A 211 2.48 -17.66 14.91
N PRO A 212 2.84 -17.26 16.15
CA PRO A 212 1.99 -17.29 17.35
C PRO A 212 0.78 -16.34 17.26
N PRO A 213 -0.25 -16.51 18.12
CA PRO A 213 -1.35 -15.56 18.20
C PRO A 213 -0.84 -14.15 18.50
N ALA A 214 -1.40 -13.14 17.82
CA ALA A 214 -1.07 -11.75 18.07
C ALA A 214 -1.44 -11.34 19.51
N LEU A 215 -0.68 -10.39 20.08
CA LEU A 215 -0.97 -9.84 21.39
C LEU A 215 -2.39 -9.23 21.45
N PRO A 216 -3.02 -9.14 22.64
CA PRO A 216 -4.43 -8.74 22.75
C PRO A 216 -4.81 -7.43 22.05
N HIS A 217 -3.92 -6.43 22.04
CA HIS A 217 -4.19 -5.14 21.38
C HIS A 217 -4.25 -5.23 19.84
N LEU A 218 -3.64 -6.24 19.23
CA LEU A 218 -3.69 -6.52 17.79
C LEU A 218 -4.68 -7.63 17.43
N SER A 219 -5.36 -8.21 18.39
CA SER A 219 -6.35 -9.26 18.15
C SER A 219 -7.69 -8.66 17.75
N HIS A 220 -8.33 -9.22 16.72
CA HIS A 220 -9.70 -8.91 16.34
C HIS A 220 -10.39 -10.15 15.76
N PRO A 221 -11.69 -10.38 16.09
CA PRO A 221 -12.39 -11.60 15.70
C PRO A 221 -13.00 -11.53 14.29
N ASP A 222 -13.12 -10.34 13.72
CA ASP A 222 -13.73 -10.13 12.41
C ASP A 222 -12.72 -10.29 11.26
N ASN A 223 -13.22 -10.78 10.13
CA ASN A 223 -12.46 -10.85 8.89
C ASN A 223 -12.22 -9.45 8.31
N TYR A 224 -10.96 -9.15 7.99
CA TYR A 224 -10.54 -7.86 7.43
C TYR A 224 -9.40 -8.00 6.41
N ASN A 225 -9.31 -9.15 5.76
CA ASN A 225 -8.60 -9.34 4.50
C ASN A 225 -9.58 -9.22 3.33
N PHE A 226 -9.06 -8.93 2.13
CA PHE A 226 -9.90 -8.65 0.97
C PHE A 226 -9.40 -9.43 -0.26
N ASP A 227 -10.32 -10.09 -0.98
CA ASP A 227 -10.01 -10.73 -2.26
C ASP A 227 -9.93 -9.67 -3.37
N ILE A 228 -8.72 -9.16 -3.59
CA ILE A 228 -8.41 -8.16 -4.60
C ILE A 228 -7.30 -8.74 -5.48
N LYS A 229 -7.66 -9.13 -6.70
CA LYS A 229 -6.72 -9.65 -7.70
C LYS A 229 -5.84 -8.52 -8.21
N LEU A 230 -4.53 -8.72 -8.21
CA LEU A 230 -3.55 -7.73 -8.59
C LEU A 230 -2.59 -8.31 -9.62
N ASP A 231 -2.48 -7.64 -10.76
CA ASP A 231 -1.57 -8.02 -11.83
C ASP A 231 -0.53 -6.91 -12.04
N VAL A 232 0.71 -7.32 -12.31
CA VAL A 232 1.78 -6.42 -12.76
C VAL A 232 2.11 -6.78 -14.20
N SER A 233 2.17 -5.77 -15.05
CA SER A 233 2.67 -5.92 -16.42
C SER A 233 3.81 -4.96 -16.71
N ILE A 234 4.74 -5.39 -17.56
CA ILE A 234 5.89 -4.59 -18.00
C ILE A 234 5.83 -4.48 -19.53
N LYS A 235 5.94 -3.25 -20.03
CA LYS A 235 6.06 -2.94 -21.46
C LYS A 235 7.43 -2.36 -21.75
N VAL A 236 8.13 -2.96 -22.70
CA VAL A 236 9.35 -2.37 -23.28
C VAL A 236 8.99 -1.59 -24.55
N PRO A 237 9.75 -0.54 -24.94
CA PRO A 237 9.36 0.37 -26.03
C PRO A 237 9.00 -0.30 -27.36
N ASP A 238 9.72 -1.37 -27.72
CA ASP A 238 9.60 -2.03 -29.02
C ASP A 238 8.63 -3.23 -29.04
N VAL A 239 7.89 -3.46 -27.95
CA VAL A 239 6.90 -4.55 -27.87
C VAL A 239 5.50 -3.95 -27.79
N SER A 240 4.59 -4.43 -28.63
CA SER A 240 3.22 -3.89 -28.74
C SER A 240 2.41 -4.08 -27.46
N GLU A 241 2.43 -5.30 -26.90
CA GLU A 241 1.64 -5.69 -25.73
C GLU A 241 2.51 -5.80 -24.47
N PRO A 242 2.05 -5.31 -23.31
CA PRO A 242 2.75 -5.51 -22.04
C PRO A 242 2.74 -7.00 -21.65
N ALA A 243 3.85 -7.50 -21.11
CA ALA A 243 3.92 -8.86 -20.57
C ALA A 243 3.51 -8.85 -19.09
N VAL A 244 2.60 -9.75 -18.69
CA VAL A 244 2.24 -9.94 -17.27
C VAL A 244 3.36 -10.69 -16.56
N VAL A 245 4.01 -10.04 -15.60
CA VAL A 245 5.18 -10.58 -14.87
C VAL A 245 4.85 -11.06 -13.47
N SER A 246 3.70 -10.64 -12.93
CA SER A 246 3.22 -11.11 -11.62
C SER A 246 1.70 -11.10 -11.58
N ARG A 247 1.13 -12.12 -10.93
CA ARG A 247 -0.27 -12.18 -10.52
C ARG A 247 -0.31 -12.53 -9.04
N SER A 248 -0.98 -11.71 -8.26
CA SER A 248 -1.05 -11.85 -6.80
C SER A 248 -2.45 -11.48 -6.31
N ASN A 249 -2.62 -11.47 -4.99
CA ASN A 249 -3.88 -11.07 -4.37
C ASN A 249 -3.63 -10.43 -3.00
N PHE A 250 -4.39 -9.38 -2.68
CA PHE A 250 -4.29 -8.70 -1.38
C PHE A 250 -4.68 -9.62 -0.20
N LYS A 251 -5.44 -10.70 -0.40
CA LYS A 251 -5.78 -11.65 0.67
C LYS A 251 -4.58 -12.42 1.25
N TYR A 252 -3.41 -12.32 0.63
CA TYR A 252 -2.17 -12.94 1.13
C TYR A 252 -1.44 -12.11 2.19
N MET A 253 -1.98 -10.96 2.59
CA MET A 253 -1.43 -10.16 3.68
C MET A 253 -1.66 -10.85 5.03
N TYR A 254 -0.59 -10.97 5.82
CA TYR A 254 -0.59 -11.63 7.13
C TYR A 254 -1.06 -10.69 8.25
N TRP A 255 -0.69 -9.41 8.16
CA TRP A 255 -1.20 -8.37 9.04
C TRP A 255 -2.28 -7.57 8.32
N THR A 256 -3.43 -7.40 8.96
CA THR A 256 -4.55 -6.63 8.40
C THR A 256 -4.30 -5.13 8.51
N MET A 257 -5.03 -4.33 7.72
CA MET A 257 -4.98 -2.85 7.84
C MET A 257 -5.37 -2.35 9.23
N LYS A 258 -6.30 -3.07 9.92
CA LYS A 258 -6.66 -2.77 11.30
C LYS A 258 -5.46 -2.92 12.23
N GLN A 259 -4.74 -4.05 12.12
CA GLN A 259 -3.56 -4.31 12.92
C GLN A 259 -2.44 -3.30 12.64
N GLN A 260 -2.21 -2.97 11.36
CA GLN A 260 -1.24 -1.95 10.95
C GLN A 260 -1.52 -0.60 11.61
N LEU A 261 -2.75 -0.08 11.50
CA LEU A 261 -3.15 1.20 12.07
C LEU A 261 -3.09 1.21 13.61
N VAL A 262 -3.58 0.16 14.25
CA VAL A 262 -3.58 0.04 15.72
C VAL A 262 -2.16 -0.04 16.25
N HIS A 263 -1.28 -0.81 15.61
CA HIS A 263 0.12 -0.86 15.99
C HIS A 263 0.80 0.50 15.81
N HIS A 264 0.57 1.17 14.68
CA HIS A 264 1.17 2.47 14.38
C HIS A 264 0.86 3.53 15.44
N THR A 265 -0.37 3.51 15.99
CA THR A 265 -0.79 4.46 17.03
C THR A 265 -0.60 3.95 18.46
N SER A 266 -0.11 2.73 18.65
CA SER A 266 -0.02 2.07 19.97
C SER A 266 0.91 2.79 20.95
N ASN A 267 1.90 3.52 20.44
CA ASN A 267 2.80 4.36 21.23
C ASN A 267 2.29 5.81 21.41
N GLY A 268 1.07 6.11 20.94
CA GLY A 268 0.50 7.45 20.93
C GLY A 268 0.82 8.29 19.70
N CYS A 269 1.45 7.74 18.66
CA CYS A 269 1.61 8.44 17.37
C CYS A 269 0.24 8.93 16.87
N ASN A 270 0.14 10.21 16.53
CA ASN A 270 -1.05 10.75 15.89
C ASN A 270 -1.02 10.48 14.39
N VAL A 271 -2.18 10.13 13.84
CA VAL A 271 -2.41 9.96 12.40
C VAL A 271 -3.49 10.94 11.97
N ASN A 272 -3.32 11.50 10.78
CA ASN A 272 -4.15 12.56 10.24
C ASN A 272 -4.93 12.06 9.02
N ALA A 273 -6.10 12.65 8.79
CA ALA A 273 -6.85 12.35 7.58
C ALA A 273 -6.04 12.71 6.33
N GLY A 274 -5.85 11.74 5.43
CA GLY A 274 -5.02 11.87 4.25
C GLY A 274 -3.62 11.26 4.39
N ASP A 275 -3.20 10.82 5.57
CA ASP A 275 -2.00 9.99 5.72
C ASP A 275 -2.17 8.68 4.94
N LEU A 276 -1.06 8.17 4.41
CA LEU A 276 -1.03 7.00 3.55
C LEU A 276 -0.28 5.86 4.24
N MET A 277 -0.86 4.66 4.24
CA MET A 277 -0.24 3.46 4.82
C MET A 277 -0.12 2.36 3.75
N GLY A 278 1.11 2.11 3.30
CA GLY A 278 1.47 1.06 2.36
C GLY A 278 1.45 -0.31 3.01
N SER A 279 1.03 -1.34 2.27
CA SER A 279 0.86 -2.69 2.81
C SER A 279 2.20 -3.41 3.07
N GLY A 280 3.26 -2.97 2.42
CA GLY A 280 4.41 -3.80 2.08
C GLY A 280 4.11 -4.67 0.86
N THR A 281 5.18 -5.03 0.15
CA THR A 281 5.11 -5.82 -1.09
C THR A 281 4.23 -7.07 -0.96
N ILE A 282 3.27 -7.23 -1.88
CA ILE A 282 2.29 -8.31 -1.88
C ILE A 282 2.81 -9.48 -2.71
N SER A 283 3.43 -10.47 -2.05
CA SER A 283 3.83 -11.73 -2.69
C SER A 283 2.81 -12.84 -2.44
N GLY A 284 2.48 -13.58 -3.50
CA GLY A 284 1.56 -14.73 -3.45
C GLY A 284 2.15 -15.96 -2.75
N THR A 285 1.48 -17.10 -2.87
CA THR A 285 1.81 -18.35 -2.16
C THR A 285 2.99 -19.13 -2.75
N VAL A 286 3.41 -18.83 -3.97
CA VAL A 286 4.54 -19.51 -4.62
C VAL A 286 5.86 -18.93 -4.08
N ILE A 287 6.64 -19.76 -3.39
CA ILE A 287 7.96 -19.40 -2.88
C ILE A 287 8.98 -19.49 -4.03
N ALA A 288 9.91 -18.54 -4.12
CA ALA A 288 10.84 -18.40 -5.25
C ALA A 288 11.66 -19.67 -5.60
N LYS A 289 11.80 -20.62 -4.67
CA LYS A 289 12.49 -21.91 -4.90
C LYS A 289 11.82 -22.79 -5.96
N GLU A 290 10.51 -22.65 -6.20
CA GLU A 290 9.80 -23.45 -7.21
C GLU A 290 9.95 -22.90 -8.65
N MET A 291 10.49 -21.70 -8.82
CA MET A 291 10.66 -21.08 -10.14
C MET A 291 12.08 -21.26 -10.75
N ALA A 292 13.06 -21.74 -9.98
CA ALA A 292 14.41 -21.99 -10.47
C ALA A 292 14.60 -23.36 -11.16
N THR A 293 13.53 -24.14 -11.28
CA THR A 293 13.52 -25.50 -11.87
C THR A 293 12.54 -25.67 -13.03
N LYS A 294 12.10 -24.58 -13.66
CA LYS A 294 11.41 -24.58 -14.95
C LYS A 294 12.04 -23.58 -15.90
#